data_AF-A0A7J9DXF7-F1
#
_entry.id   AF-A0A7J9DXF7-F1
#
_cell.length_a   1.000
_cell.length_b   1.000
_cell.length_c   1.000
_cell.angle_alpha   90.00
_cell.angle_beta   90.00
_cell.angle_gamma   90.00
#
_symmetry.space_group_name_H-M   'P 1'
#
loop_
_entity.id
_entity.type
_entity.pdbx_description
1 polymer ?
#
loop_
_entity_poly.entity_id
_entity_poly.type
_entity_poly.pdbx_seq_one_letter_code
_entity_poly.pdbx_strand_id
1 'polypeptide(L)' 'RVISWSSANTCGFKGTRRGTPFAAQTVAGNAIQEVLDQGMQRAEVMIKGPSLERDATLRAI' A
#
# COMPACT_ATOMS: atom_id res chain seq x y z
N ARG A 1 0.18 -6.32 17.35
CA ARG A 1 1.58 -5.89 17.03
C ARG A 1 1.61 -5.53 15.55
N VAL A 2 2.10 -4.36 15.19
CA VAL A 2 2.21 -3.95 13.77
C VAL A 2 3.47 -4.60 13.19
N ILE A 3 3.35 -5.24 12.02
CA ILE A 3 4.47 -5.98 11.37
C ILE A 3 5.16 -5.11 10.32
N SER A 4 4.38 -4.40 9.51
CA SER A 4 4.83 -3.40 8.55
C SER A 4 3.75 -2.34 8.37
N TRP A 5 4.15 -1.13 8.00
CA TRP A 5 3.24 -0.09 7.54
C TRP A 5 3.90 0.72 6.42
N SER A 6 3.10 1.15 5.46
CA SER A 6 3.56 2.07 4.42
C SER A 6 2.51 3.14 4.19
N SER A 7 2.96 4.33 3.79
CA SER A 7 2.08 5.45 3.47
C SER A 7 2.63 6.22 2.28
N ALA A 8 1.76 6.93 1.57
CA ALA A 8 2.15 7.71 0.40
C ALA A 8 3.25 8.75 0.72
N ASN A 9 3.29 9.27 1.95
CA ASN A 9 4.34 10.18 2.38
C ASN A 9 5.68 9.46 2.62
N THR A 10 5.65 8.23 3.13
CA THR A 10 6.83 7.37 3.32
C THR A 10 7.44 6.98 1.97
N CYS A 11 6.62 6.77 0.95
CA CYS A 11 7.04 6.51 -0.43
C CYS A 11 7.45 7.77 -1.22
N GLY A 12 7.51 8.94 -0.58
CA GLY A 12 7.96 10.18 -1.22
C GLY A 12 6.92 10.90 -2.10
N PHE A 13 5.66 10.45 -2.11
CA PHE A 13 4.59 11.14 -2.82
C PHE A 13 4.10 12.35 -2.02
N LYS A 14 4.16 13.53 -2.64
CA LYS A 14 3.74 14.82 -2.05
C LYS A 14 2.72 15.53 -2.95
N GLY A 15 1.85 16.33 -2.31
CA GLY A 15 0.85 17.14 -3.00
C GLY A 15 -0.16 16.29 -3.78
N THR A 16 -0.51 16.72 -4.99
CA THR A 16 -1.46 16.02 -5.88
C THR A 16 -1.02 14.60 -6.24
N ARG A 17 0.29 14.30 -6.24
CA ARG A 17 0.82 12.96 -6.51
C ARG A 17 0.44 11.92 -5.46
N ARG A 18 0.03 12.36 -4.26
CA ARG A 18 -0.39 11.46 -3.16
C ARG A 18 -1.69 10.72 -3.48
N GLY A 19 -2.59 11.34 -4.24
CA GLY A 19 -3.89 10.79 -4.63
C GLY A 19 -3.88 10.31 -6.08
N THR A 20 -2.81 9.62 -6.46
CA THR A 20 -2.71 8.99 -7.77
C THR A 20 -2.65 7.48 -7.61
N PRO A 21 -3.29 6.70 -8.50
CA PRO A 21 -3.31 5.24 -8.39
C PRO A 21 -1.91 4.62 -8.39
N PHE A 22 -0.93 5.29 -9.01
CA PHE A 22 0.47 4.89 -8.97
C PHE A 22 1.03 4.97 -7.54
N ALA A 23 0.72 6.04 -6.80
CA ALA A 23 1.13 6.17 -5.42
C ALA A 23 0.53 5.07 -4.53
N ALA A 24 -0.77 4.76 -4.68
CA ALA A 24 -1.37 3.66 -3.93
C ALA A 24 -0.73 2.30 -4.23
N GLN A 25 -0.43 2.01 -5.51
CA GLN A 25 0.25 0.76 -5.89
C GLN A 25 1.65 0.67 -5.27
N THR A 26 2.44 1.74 -5.34
CA THR A 26 3.78 1.76 -4.73
C THR A 26 3.73 1.58 -3.21
N VAL A 27 2.77 2.23 -2.55
CA VAL A 27 2.57 2.10 -1.10
C VAL A 27 2.21 0.67 -0.70
N ALA A 28 1.28 0.05 -1.44
CA ALA A 28 0.89 -1.33 -1.21
C ALA A 28 2.06 -2.30 -1.44
N GLY A 29 2.78 -2.15 -2.57
CA GLY A 29 3.95 -2.97 -2.89
C GLY A 29 5.04 -2.91 -1.83
N ASN A 30 5.36 -1.71 -1.31
CA ASN A 30 6.36 -1.55 -0.25
C ASN A 30 5.94 -2.26 1.06
N ALA A 31 4.67 -2.15 1.47
CA ALA A 31 4.19 -2.82 2.66
C ALA A 31 4.21 -4.35 2.50
N ILE A 32 3.88 -4.86 1.31
CA ILE A 32 3.89 -6.29 1.02
C ILE A 32 5.33 -6.81 0.98
N GLN A 33 6.26 -6.08 0.35
CA GLN A 33 7.66 -6.49 0.25
C GLN A 33 8.29 -6.71 1.63
N GLU A 34 8.11 -5.77 2.55
CA GLU A 34 8.63 -5.89 3.92
C GLU A 34 8.07 -7.11 4.67
N VAL A 35 6.83 -7.51 4.36
CA VAL A 35 6.14 -8.64 4.98
C VAL A 35 6.56 -9.97 4.33
N LEU A 36 6.79 -9.98 3.01
CA LEU A 36 7.35 -11.12 2.27
C LEU A 36 8.77 -11.43 2.73
N ASP A 37 9.61 -10.41 2.92
CA ASP A 37 10.98 -10.56 3.43
C ASP A 37 11.01 -11.17 4.85
N GLN A 38 9.95 -10.96 5.62
CA GLN A 38 9.76 -11.57 6.95
C GLN A 38 9.18 -13.00 6.90
N GLY A 39 8.94 -13.56 5.70
CA GLY A 39 8.48 -14.93 5.51
C GLY A 39 6.97 -15.12 5.66
N MET A 40 6.17 -14.05 5.63
CA MET A 40 4.72 -14.19 5.64
C MET A 40 4.18 -14.67 4.28
N GLN A 41 3.36 -15.73 4.33
CA GLN A 41 2.76 -16.34 3.14
C GLN A 41 1.30 -15.93 2.91
N ARG A 42 0.62 -15.42 3.94
CA ARG A 42 -0.79 -15.04 3.88
C ARG A 42 -0.99 -13.77 4.69
N ALA A 43 -1.68 -12.80 4.09
CA ALA A 43 -2.09 -11.56 4.73
C ALA A 43 -3.53 -11.25 4.33
N GLU A 44 -4.28 -10.63 5.24
CA GLU A 44 -5.63 -10.15 4.98
C GLU A 44 -5.57 -8.64 4.67
N VAL A 45 -6.28 -8.22 3.62
CA VAL A 45 -6.28 -6.84 3.14
C VAL A 45 -7.53 -6.13 3.61
N MET A 46 -7.37 -5.07 4.40
CA MET A 46 -8.48 -4.23 4.83
C MET A 46 -8.36 -2.80 4.29
N ILE A 47 -9.30 -2.40 3.44
CA ILE A 47 -9.36 -1.05 2.87
C ILE A 47 -10.36 -0.19 3.65
N LYS A 48 -9.88 0.90 4.27
CA LYS A 48 -10.73 1.86 5.01
C LYS A 48 -10.91 3.18 4.25
N GLY A 49 -12.14 3.70 4.24
CA GLY A 49 -12.51 5.01 3.68
C GLY A 49 -12.80 4.99 2.17
N PRO A 50 -13.51 6.00 1.63
CA PRO A 50 -13.77 6.10 0.19
C PRO A 50 -12.48 6.47 -0.55
N SER A 51 -12.00 5.61 -1.44
CA SER A 51 -10.83 5.88 -2.27
C SER A 51 -11.12 5.60 -3.75
N LEU A 52 -10.70 6.53 -4.61
CA LEU A 52 -10.76 6.40 -6.08
C LEU A 52 -9.83 5.28 -6.59
N GLU A 53 -8.86 4.88 -5.76
CA GLU A 53 -7.73 4.04 -6.14
C GLU A 53 -7.86 2.58 -5.65
N ARG A 54 -9.07 2.18 -5.20
CA ARG A 54 -9.33 0.83 -4.68
C ARG A 54 -8.92 -0.28 -5.66
N ASP A 55 -9.38 -0.18 -6.91
CA ASP A 55 -9.11 -1.19 -7.94
C ASP A 55 -7.61 -1.31 -8.25
N ALA A 56 -6.92 -0.18 -8.33
CA ALA A 56 -5.49 -0.14 -8.56
C ALA A 56 -4.71 -0.80 -7.41
N THR A 57 -5.16 -0.58 -6.17
CA THR A 57 -4.55 -1.18 -4.97
C THR A 57 -4.80 -2.68 -4.91
N LEU A 58 -6.02 -3.12 -5.22
CA LEU A 58 -6.39 -4.54 -5.26
C LEU A 58 -5.61 -5.32 -6.33
N ARG A 59 -5.28 -4.69 -7.46
CA ARG A 59 -4.42 -5.30 -8.49
C ARG A 59 -2.96 -5.47 -8.08
N ALA A 60 -2.49 -4.71 -7.10
CA ALA A 60 -1.10 -4.74 -6.66
C ALA A 60 -0.82 -5.79 -5.58
N ILE A 61 -1.87 -6.43 -5.06
CA ILE A 61 -1.82 -7.49 -4.05
C ILE A 61 -2.08 -8.82 -4.74
#